data_AF-A0A2N2VTJ6-F1
#
_entry.id   AF-A0A2N2VTJ6-F1
#
_cell.length_a   1.000
_cell.length_b   1.000
_cell.length_c   1.000
_cell.angle_alpha   90.00
_cell.angle_beta   90.00
_cell.angle_gamma   90.00
#
_symmetry.space_group_name_H-M   'P 1'
#
loop_
_entity.id
_entity.type
_entity.pdbx_description
1 polymer ?
#
loop_
_entity_poly.entity_id
_entity_poly.type
_entity_poly.pdbx_seq_one_letter_code
_entity_poly.pdbx_strand_id
1 'polypeptide(L)'
;MPAITDAISHEIELQQSYLKGKTVETIYFGGGTPSLLTEGMLAKIMKSLRNQFAILAEAEITLEANPDDITVEKLRAWRSAGINRLSIGIQSFRDEDLQYLNRVHSAEKAKQCIQLARETGFDNLTIDLIFGIPTLSDEAWLANIKTATDLEIPHISAYALTVEPKTALEIMIRKGKAAPVDEQQLALHFEMLMTEMQIKGYLHYEISNYCLPGQFARHNTAYWKGET
;
A
#
# COMPACT_ATOMS: atom_id res chain seq x y z
N MET A 1 -21.30 0.69 6.14
CA MET A 1 -20.35 -0.45 6.21
C MET A 1 -20.74 -1.61 7.13
N PRO A 2 -21.57 -1.48 8.21
CA PRO A 2 -21.85 -2.62 9.10
C PRO A 2 -22.33 -3.89 8.38
N ALA A 3 -23.25 -3.76 7.41
CA ALA A 3 -23.75 -4.90 6.64
C ALA A 3 -22.66 -5.66 5.85
N ILE A 4 -21.62 -4.96 5.36
CA ILE A 4 -20.49 -5.59 4.66
C ILE A 4 -19.62 -6.36 5.67
N THR A 5 -19.34 -5.77 6.83
CA THR A 5 -18.60 -6.44 7.90
C THR A 5 -19.30 -7.73 8.35
N ASP A 6 -20.63 -7.68 8.48
CA ASP A 6 -21.45 -8.83 8.83
C ASP A 6 -21.40 -9.90 7.73
N ALA A 7 -21.52 -9.51 6.47
CA ALA A 7 -21.43 -10.42 5.34
C ALA A 7 -20.06 -11.10 5.24
N ILE A 8 -18.95 -10.35 5.39
CA ILE A 8 -17.59 -10.88 5.41
C ILE A 8 -17.41 -11.88 6.56
N SER A 9 -17.90 -11.53 7.75
CA SER A 9 -17.83 -12.40 8.93
C SER A 9 -18.58 -13.71 8.70
N HIS A 10 -19.75 -13.63 8.07
CA HIS A 10 -20.54 -14.80 7.70
C HIS A 10 -19.86 -15.65 6.61
N GLU A 11 -19.27 -15.02 5.60
CA GLU A 11 -18.51 -15.71 4.56
C GLU A 11 -17.32 -16.48 5.14
N ILE A 12 -16.59 -15.89 6.10
CA ILE A 12 -15.50 -16.57 6.84
C ILE A 12 -16.00 -17.87 7.49
N GLU A 13 -17.18 -17.84 8.12
CA GLU A 13 -17.78 -19.02 8.74
C GLU A 13 -18.16 -20.08 7.70
N LEU A 14 -18.72 -19.66 6.56
CA LEU A 14 -19.03 -20.57 5.45
C LEU A 14 -17.77 -21.22 4.85
N GLN A 15 -16.64 -20.51 4.88
CA GLN A 15 -15.35 -20.95 4.33
C GLN A 15 -14.45 -21.68 5.33
N GLN A 16 -14.95 -22.09 6.51
CA GLN A 16 -14.16 -22.75 7.56
C GLN A 16 -13.30 -23.95 7.07
N SER A 17 -13.72 -24.65 6.02
CA SER A 17 -13.01 -25.81 5.47
C SER A 17 -12.06 -25.48 4.30
N TYR A 18 -12.03 -24.23 3.84
CA TYR A 18 -11.30 -23.80 2.63
C TYR A 18 -9.80 -24.14 2.71
N LEU A 19 -9.18 -23.84 3.85
CA LEU A 19 -7.74 -24.03 4.07
C LEU A 19 -7.34 -25.47 4.40
N LYS A 20 -8.29 -26.39 4.58
CA LYS A 20 -8.04 -27.82 4.86
C LYS A 20 -7.01 -28.05 5.98
N GLY A 21 -7.05 -27.24 7.03
CA GLY A 21 -6.15 -27.34 8.19
C GLY A 21 -4.78 -26.66 8.03
N LYS A 22 -4.52 -25.96 6.91
CA LYS A 22 -3.34 -25.10 6.80
C LYS A 22 -3.42 -23.94 7.80
N THR A 23 -2.25 -23.53 8.29
CA THR A 23 -2.10 -22.37 9.17
C THR A 23 -1.95 -21.10 8.33
N VAL A 24 -2.65 -20.05 8.71
CA VAL A 24 -2.57 -18.73 8.07
C VAL A 24 -1.32 -18.01 8.53
N GLU A 25 -0.43 -17.69 7.59
CA GLU A 25 0.81 -16.96 7.84
C GLU A 25 0.70 -15.46 7.60
N THR A 26 -0.21 -15.04 6.72
CA THR A 26 -0.41 -13.64 6.39
C THR A 26 -1.90 -13.33 6.21
N ILE A 27 -2.31 -12.12 6.60
CA ILE A 27 -3.65 -11.58 6.38
C ILE A 27 -3.48 -10.19 5.77
N TYR A 28 -4.19 -9.92 4.67
CA TYR A 28 -4.06 -8.66 3.96
C TYR A 28 -5.44 -8.02 3.78
N PHE A 29 -5.64 -6.87 4.44
CA PHE A 29 -6.82 -6.03 4.27
C PHE A 29 -6.53 -5.01 3.18
N GLY A 30 -6.90 -5.33 1.94
CA GLY A 30 -6.67 -4.51 0.76
C GLY A 30 -7.92 -4.16 -0.06
N GLY A 31 -7.70 -3.49 -1.19
CA GLY A 31 -8.71 -3.22 -2.21
C GLY A 31 -9.18 -1.78 -2.22
N GLY A 32 -10.35 -1.50 -1.63
CA GLY A 32 -10.92 -0.15 -1.58
C GLY A 32 -10.18 0.76 -0.60
N THR A 33 -10.81 1.06 0.54
CA THR A 33 -10.13 1.81 1.61
C THR A 33 -10.38 1.13 2.95
N PRO A 34 -9.66 0.03 3.24
CA PRO A 34 -9.82 -0.75 4.47
C PRO A 34 -9.62 0.08 5.74
N SER A 35 -8.79 1.12 5.68
CA SER A 35 -8.61 2.13 6.74
C SER A 35 -9.87 2.93 7.12
N LEU A 36 -10.98 2.80 6.40
CA LEU A 36 -12.29 3.30 6.81
C LEU A 36 -13.02 2.39 7.81
N LEU A 37 -12.59 1.13 7.94
CA LEU A 37 -13.15 0.22 8.95
C LEU A 37 -12.94 0.79 10.34
N THR A 38 -14.02 0.84 11.12
CA THR A 38 -13.94 1.19 12.54
C THR A 38 -13.25 0.09 13.32
N GLU A 39 -12.72 0.41 14.51
CA GLU A 39 -12.09 -0.55 15.41
C GLU A 39 -12.97 -1.79 15.65
N GLY A 40 -14.26 -1.56 15.97
CA GLY A 40 -15.21 -2.66 16.23
C GLY A 40 -15.45 -3.54 15.01
N MET A 41 -15.44 -2.97 13.80
CA MET A 41 -15.60 -3.74 12.56
C MET A 41 -14.38 -4.61 12.30
N LEU A 42 -13.18 -4.04 12.41
CA LEU A 42 -11.93 -4.76 12.20
C LEU A 42 -11.75 -5.86 13.25
N ALA A 43 -12.03 -5.56 14.52
CA ALA A 43 -12.01 -6.54 15.61
C ALA A 43 -13.00 -7.69 15.38
N LYS A 44 -14.19 -7.40 14.84
CA LYS A 44 -15.18 -8.43 14.49
C LYS A 44 -14.65 -9.38 13.41
N ILE A 45 -14.10 -8.85 12.31
CA ILE A 45 -13.54 -9.68 11.23
C ILE A 45 -12.37 -10.52 11.75
N MET A 46 -11.44 -9.91 12.49
CA MET A 46 -10.30 -10.63 13.08
C MET A 46 -10.73 -11.71 14.06
N LYS A 47 -11.80 -11.48 14.84
CA LYS A 47 -12.38 -12.50 15.72
C LYS A 47 -12.96 -13.66 14.92
N SER A 48 -13.71 -13.39 13.85
CA SER A 48 -14.24 -14.44 12.98
C SER A 48 -13.12 -15.27 12.35
N LEU A 49 -12.05 -14.63 11.85
CA LEU A 49 -10.89 -15.34 11.30
C LEU A 49 -10.22 -16.25 12.34
N ARG A 50 -9.94 -15.74 13.55
CA ARG A 50 -9.32 -16.51 14.64
C ARG A 50 -10.18 -17.67 15.13
N ASN A 51 -11.50 -17.56 15.02
CA ASN A 51 -12.42 -18.63 15.41
C ASN A 51 -12.44 -19.78 14.39
N GLN A 52 -12.22 -19.50 13.11
CA GLN A 52 -12.34 -20.49 12.04
C GLN A 52 -11.01 -21.04 11.55
N PHE A 53 -9.93 -20.26 11.66
CA PHE A 53 -8.62 -20.63 11.12
C PHE A 53 -7.52 -20.55 12.18
N ALA A 54 -6.59 -21.50 12.12
CA ALA A 54 -5.34 -21.39 12.85
C ALA A 54 -4.50 -20.27 12.21
N ILE A 55 -4.19 -19.24 12.99
CA ILE A 55 -3.36 -18.11 12.54
C ILE A 55 -2.06 -18.15 13.32
N LEU A 56 -0.94 -18.06 12.62
CA LEU A 56 0.39 -18.03 13.20
C LEU A 56 0.53 -16.84 14.16
N ALA A 57 1.19 -17.02 15.31
CA ALA A 57 1.29 -15.96 16.32
C ALA A 57 2.00 -14.71 15.78
N GLU A 58 3.01 -14.92 14.95
CA GLU A 58 3.80 -13.95 14.23
C GLU A 58 3.31 -13.72 12.78
N ALA A 59 2.04 -13.99 12.50
CA ALA A 59 1.46 -13.72 11.19
C ALA A 59 1.63 -12.24 10.80
N GLU A 60 1.97 -11.98 9.54
CA GLU A 60 1.97 -10.62 9.00
C GLU A 60 0.53 -10.19 8.69
N ILE A 61 0.06 -9.13 9.32
CA ILE A 61 -1.31 -8.63 9.17
C ILE A 61 -1.22 -7.20 8.64
N THR A 62 -1.44 -7.05 7.34
CA THR A 62 -1.33 -5.78 6.62
C THR A 62 -2.68 -5.08 6.49
N LEU A 63 -2.68 -3.76 6.67
CA LEU A 63 -3.82 -2.89 6.35
C LEU A 63 -3.40 -1.81 5.33
N GLU A 64 -4.16 -1.68 4.24
CA GLU A 64 -4.04 -0.56 3.31
C GLU A 64 -4.69 0.72 3.87
N ALA A 65 -3.97 1.83 3.79
CA ALA A 65 -4.40 3.13 4.28
C ALA A 65 -4.09 4.27 3.31
N ASN A 66 -4.99 5.25 3.23
CA ASN A 66 -4.68 6.55 2.63
C ASN A 66 -4.11 7.49 3.70
N PRO A 67 -3.26 8.46 3.32
CA PRO A 67 -2.73 9.45 4.27
C PRO A 67 -3.82 10.20 5.06
N ASP A 68 -4.95 10.53 4.43
CA ASP A 68 -6.06 11.25 5.06
C ASP A 68 -6.77 10.44 6.17
N ASP A 69 -6.69 9.11 6.09
CA ASP A 69 -7.31 8.22 7.06
C ASP A 69 -6.46 8.02 8.31
N ILE A 70 -5.19 8.41 8.31
CA ILE A 70 -4.26 8.12 9.39
C ILE A 70 -4.35 9.19 10.49
N THR A 71 -4.80 8.74 11.68
CA THR A 71 -4.76 9.49 12.94
C THR A 71 -4.19 8.61 14.05
N VAL A 72 -3.77 9.20 15.17
CA VAL A 72 -3.23 8.46 16.32
C VAL A 72 -4.25 7.44 16.84
N GLU A 73 -5.52 7.83 16.91
CA GLU A 73 -6.61 6.99 17.41
C GLU A 73 -6.81 5.77 16.51
N LYS A 74 -6.83 5.98 15.19
CA LYS A 74 -6.94 4.88 14.22
C LYS A 74 -5.72 3.96 14.25
N LEU A 75 -4.51 4.50 14.32
CA LEU A 75 -3.29 3.69 14.42
C LEU A 75 -3.31 2.80 15.68
N ARG A 76 -3.71 3.35 16.83
CA ARG A 76 -3.87 2.57 18.07
C ARG A 76 -4.95 1.50 17.95
N ALA A 77 -6.08 1.83 17.33
CA ALA A 77 -7.16 0.87 17.08
C ALA A 77 -6.71 -0.27 16.17
N TRP A 78 -6.01 0.03 15.08
CA TRP A 78 -5.49 -0.99 14.15
C TRP A 78 -4.50 -1.92 14.84
N ARG A 79 -3.56 -1.37 15.63
CA ARG A 79 -2.65 -2.20 16.44
C ARG A 79 -3.40 -3.10 17.41
N SER A 80 -4.41 -2.56 18.10
CA SER A 80 -5.21 -3.31 19.07
C SER A 80 -6.01 -4.45 18.40
N ALA A 81 -6.41 -4.27 17.15
CA ALA A 81 -7.03 -5.33 16.36
C ALA A 81 -6.03 -6.43 15.88
N GLY A 82 -4.73 -6.14 15.95
CA GLY A 82 -3.64 -7.04 15.57
C GLY A 82 -2.97 -6.68 14.24
N ILE A 83 -3.27 -5.53 13.63
CA ILE A 83 -2.53 -5.04 12.46
C ILE A 83 -1.10 -4.74 12.89
N ASN A 84 -0.12 -5.29 12.17
CA ASN A 84 1.30 -5.11 12.46
C ASN A 84 2.10 -4.63 11.25
N ARG A 85 1.44 -4.40 10.11
CA ARG A 85 2.03 -3.81 8.90
C ARG A 85 1.05 -2.85 8.23
N LEU A 86 1.55 -1.74 7.70
CA LEU A 86 0.77 -0.78 6.91
C LEU A 86 1.26 -0.72 5.47
N SER A 87 0.33 -0.60 4.51
CA SER A 87 0.65 -0.16 3.14
C SER A 87 -0.03 1.18 2.90
N ILE A 88 0.75 2.23 2.68
CA ILE A 88 0.25 3.61 2.63
C ILE A 88 0.32 4.12 1.20
N GLY A 89 -0.84 4.47 0.65
CA GLY A 89 -0.97 4.95 -0.71
C GLY A 89 -0.52 6.42 -0.90
N ILE A 90 0.78 6.68 -0.82
CA ILE A 90 1.37 8.05 -0.91
C ILE A 90 1.32 8.62 -2.33
N GLN A 91 1.67 7.80 -3.31
CA GLN A 91 1.73 8.04 -4.75
C GLN A 91 2.79 9.03 -5.21
N SER A 92 2.85 10.22 -4.60
CA SER A 92 3.89 11.22 -4.85
C SER A 92 4.04 12.13 -3.63
N PHE A 93 5.25 12.65 -3.43
CA PHE A 93 5.59 13.71 -2.48
C PHE A 93 5.54 15.11 -3.12
N ARG A 94 4.78 15.27 -4.21
CA ARG A 94 4.55 16.55 -4.89
C ARG A 94 3.09 16.76 -5.23
N ASP A 95 2.55 17.91 -4.80
CA ASP A 95 1.12 18.22 -4.88
C ASP A 95 0.59 18.28 -6.32
N GLU A 96 1.40 18.71 -7.28
CA GLU A 96 1.02 18.74 -8.69
C GLU A 96 0.72 17.33 -9.24
N ASP A 97 1.52 16.34 -8.85
CA ASP A 97 1.32 14.95 -9.25
C ASP A 97 0.08 14.36 -8.56
N LEU A 98 -0.12 14.70 -7.28
CA LEU A 98 -1.30 14.28 -6.52
C LEU A 98 -2.58 14.86 -7.12
N GLN A 99 -2.57 16.12 -7.55
CA GLN A 99 -3.70 16.75 -8.24
C GLN A 99 -3.98 16.07 -9.58
N TYR A 100 -2.93 15.76 -10.37
CA TYR A 100 -3.08 15.02 -11.62
C TYR A 100 -3.72 13.63 -11.39
N LEU A 101 -3.30 12.94 -10.33
CA LEU A 101 -3.84 11.64 -9.92
C LEU A 101 -5.20 11.74 -9.19
N ASN A 102 -5.77 12.95 -9.06
CA ASN A 102 -7.01 13.21 -8.34
C ASN A 102 -7.00 12.67 -6.89
N ARG A 103 -5.85 12.83 -6.21
CA ARG A 103 -5.67 12.54 -4.78
C ARG A 103 -6.04 13.74 -3.94
N VAL A 104 -6.62 13.47 -2.76
CA VAL A 104 -7.13 14.51 -1.85
C VAL A 104 -6.06 14.98 -0.86
N HIS A 105 -5.14 14.09 -0.46
CA HIS A 105 -4.04 14.42 0.44
C HIS A 105 -2.98 15.30 -0.24
N SER A 106 -2.23 16.04 0.58
CA SER A 106 -1.04 16.77 0.15
C SER A 106 0.25 15.98 0.38
N ALA A 107 1.33 16.43 -0.25
CA ALA A 107 2.68 15.93 -0.02
C ALA A 107 3.13 16.08 1.44
N GLU A 108 2.70 17.15 2.11
CA GLU A 108 2.96 17.36 3.54
C GLU A 108 2.23 16.31 4.38
N LYS A 109 0.94 16.09 4.10
CA LYS A 109 0.13 15.10 4.80
C LYS A 109 0.69 13.68 4.62
N ALA A 110 1.19 13.36 3.43
CA ALA A 110 1.91 12.12 3.13
C ALA A 110 3.14 11.91 4.03
N LYS A 111 3.97 12.94 4.24
CA LYS A 111 5.13 12.84 5.14
C LYS A 111 4.70 12.70 6.60
N GLN A 112 3.72 13.49 7.04
CA GLN A 112 3.22 13.47 8.41
C GLN A 112 2.62 12.10 8.78
N CYS A 113 1.88 11.45 7.89
CA CYS A 113 1.26 10.16 8.21
C CYS A 113 2.30 9.03 8.40
N ILE A 114 3.41 9.07 7.65
CA ILE A 114 4.53 8.13 7.82
C ILE A 114 5.16 8.32 9.21
N GLN A 115 5.45 9.57 9.58
CA GLN A 115 6.00 9.88 10.90
C GLN A 115 5.06 9.41 12.01
N LEU A 116 3.77 9.69 11.89
CA LEU A 116 2.78 9.32 12.89
C LEU A 116 2.64 7.80 13.05
N ALA A 117 2.69 7.07 11.94
CA ALA A 117 2.67 5.61 11.94
C ALA A 117 3.85 5.05 12.75
N ARG A 118 5.07 5.56 12.51
CA ARG A 118 6.27 5.17 13.25
C ARG A 118 6.24 5.54 14.72
N GLU A 119 5.80 6.76 15.05
CA GLU A 119 5.65 7.19 16.44
C GLU A 119 4.63 6.34 17.22
N THR A 120 3.68 5.71 16.51
CA THR A 120 2.73 4.74 17.07
C THR A 120 3.25 3.29 16.99
N GLY A 121 4.50 3.12 16.57
CA GLY A 121 5.26 1.87 16.54
C GLY A 121 4.95 0.95 15.35
N PHE A 122 4.45 1.49 14.24
CA PHE A 122 4.45 0.77 12.96
C PHE A 122 5.80 0.96 12.28
N ASP A 123 6.74 0.07 12.61
CA ASP A 123 8.06 0.04 11.98
C ASP A 123 8.03 -0.74 10.66
N ASN A 124 7.13 -1.72 10.52
CA ASN A 124 6.89 -2.44 9.27
C ASN A 124 5.86 -1.69 8.42
N LEU A 125 6.33 -0.90 7.46
CA LEU A 125 5.50 -0.03 6.65
C LEU A 125 5.95 0.00 5.19
N THR A 126 4.99 0.07 4.29
CA THR A 126 5.19 0.31 2.87
C THR A 126 4.60 1.63 2.47
N ILE A 127 5.23 2.30 1.52
CA ILE A 127 4.57 3.34 0.74
C ILE A 127 4.43 2.88 -0.70
N ASP A 128 3.30 3.23 -1.30
CA ASP A 128 3.08 3.06 -2.74
C ASP A 128 3.42 4.37 -3.44
N LEU A 129 4.24 4.31 -4.49
CA LEU A 129 4.61 5.42 -5.37
C LEU A 129 4.14 5.12 -6.79
N ILE A 130 3.81 6.17 -7.55
CA ILE A 130 3.45 6.07 -8.96
C ILE A 130 4.45 6.90 -9.77
N PHE A 131 5.03 6.31 -10.81
CA PHE A 131 5.96 6.98 -11.73
C PHE A 131 5.41 7.04 -13.17
N GLY A 132 6.05 7.87 -14.00
CA GLY A 132 5.57 8.15 -15.37
C GLY A 132 4.28 8.97 -15.40
N ILE A 133 4.06 9.77 -14.36
CA ILE A 133 2.99 10.74 -14.33
C ILE A 133 3.39 11.90 -15.26
N PRO A 134 2.54 12.39 -16.17
CA PRO A 134 2.93 13.45 -17.12
C PRO A 134 3.44 14.75 -16.48
N THR A 135 3.03 15.03 -15.24
CA THR A 135 3.52 16.18 -14.47
C THR A 135 4.85 15.92 -13.78
N LEU A 136 5.28 14.66 -13.66
CA LEU A 136 6.48 14.23 -12.94
C LEU A 136 7.67 14.28 -13.89
N SER A 137 8.54 15.27 -13.74
CA SER A 137 9.82 15.31 -14.45
C SER A 137 10.82 14.31 -13.86
N ASP A 138 11.90 14.04 -14.59
CA ASP A 138 12.98 13.17 -14.15
C ASP A 138 13.58 13.66 -12.81
N GLU A 139 13.82 14.97 -12.66
CA GLU A 139 14.33 15.56 -11.42
C GLU A 139 13.33 15.43 -10.27
N ALA A 140 12.04 15.61 -10.56
CA ALA A 140 10.98 15.45 -9.56
C ALA A 140 10.81 13.98 -9.14
N TRP A 141 11.03 13.04 -10.06
CA TRP A 141 11.02 11.61 -9.75
C TRP A 141 12.20 11.21 -8.87
N LEU A 142 13.40 11.68 -9.21
CA LEU A 142 14.58 11.48 -8.37
C LEU A 142 14.38 12.08 -6.96
N ALA A 143 13.76 13.26 -6.86
CA ALA A 143 13.43 13.88 -5.58
C ALA A 143 12.40 13.06 -4.78
N ASN A 144 11.44 12.41 -5.43
CA ASN A 144 10.48 11.49 -4.81
C ASN A 144 11.20 10.27 -4.21
N ILE A 145 12.05 9.60 -5.01
CA ILE A 145 12.85 8.45 -4.56
C ILE A 145 13.75 8.86 -3.39
N LYS A 146 14.43 10.01 -3.51
CA LYS A 146 15.28 10.55 -2.45
C LYS A 146 14.48 10.82 -1.17
N THR A 147 13.28 11.40 -1.29
CA THR A 147 12.41 11.64 -0.13
C THR A 147 12.02 10.33 0.55
N ALA A 148 11.59 9.31 -0.20
CA ALA A 148 11.24 8.00 0.36
C ALA A 148 12.43 7.35 1.07
N THR A 149 13.61 7.40 0.46
CA THR A 149 14.81 6.76 1.01
C THR A 149 15.42 7.53 2.18
N ASP A 150 15.38 8.86 2.19
CA ASP A 150 15.78 9.71 3.33
C ASP A 150 14.81 9.57 4.50
N LEU A 151 13.54 9.27 4.22
CA LEU A 151 12.58 8.85 5.24
C LEU A 151 12.84 7.41 5.70
N GLU A 152 13.83 6.68 5.21
CA GLU A 152 14.19 5.32 5.64
C GLU A 152 13.01 4.33 5.58
N ILE A 153 12.15 4.45 4.57
CA ILE A 153 11.00 3.57 4.41
C ILE A 153 11.48 2.13 4.19
N PRO A 154 11.10 1.13 5.01
CA PRO A 154 11.69 -0.21 4.90
C PRO A 154 11.26 -0.95 3.63
N HIS A 155 10.11 -0.59 3.05
CA HIS A 155 9.57 -1.22 1.85
C HIS A 155 8.84 -0.20 0.97
N ILE A 156 9.07 -0.24 -0.34
CA ILE A 156 8.48 0.68 -1.33
C ILE A 156 7.85 -0.16 -2.44
N SER A 157 6.56 0.05 -2.70
CA SER A 157 5.92 -0.40 -3.93
C SER A 157 5.96 0.76 -4.93
N ALA A 158 6.41 0.53 -6.16
CA ALA A 158 6.45 1.54 -7.20
C ALA A 158 5.77 1.01 -8.47
N TYR A 159 4.78 1.75 -8.94
CA TYR A 159 3.93 1.36 -10.06
C TYR A 159 4.06 2.35 -11.22
N ALA A 160 4.16 1.82 -12.43
CA ALA A 160 3.98 2.60 -13.65
C ALA A 160 2.53 3.12 -13.72
N LEU A 161 2.35 4.41 -14.01
CA LEU A 161 1.02 4.97 -14.26
C LEU A 161 0.39 4.27 -15.47
N THR A 162 -0.67 3.52 -15.23
CA THR A 162 -1.46 2.85 -16.27
C THR A 162 -2.81 3.54 -16.42
N VAL A 163 -3.19 3.86 -17.67
CA VAL A 163 -4.49 4.48 -17.98
C VAL A 163 -5.50 3.38 -18.29
N GLU A 164 -6.27 3.01 -17.26
CA GLU A 164 -7.28 1.95 -17.39
C GLU A 164 -8.53 2.41 -18.16
N PRO A 165 -9.14 1.55 -18.99
CA PRO A 165 -10.36 1.88 -19.71
C PRO A 165 -11.50 2.30 -18.77
N LYS A 166 -12.31 3.28 -19.19
CA LYS A 166 -13.48 3.79 -18.45
C LYS A 166 -13.17 4.46 -17.11
N THR A 167 -11.91 4.77 -16.83
CA THR A 167 -11.53 5.56 -15.64
C THR A 167 -11.73 7.05 -15.87
N ALA A 168 -11.78 7.81 -14.78
CA ALA A 168 -11.81 9.27 -14.83
C ALA A 168 -10.59 9.83 -15.60
N LEU A 169 -9.41 9.22 -15.41
CA LEU A 169 -8.19 9.62 -16.09
C LEU A 169 -8.26 9.42 -17.61
N GLU A 170 -8.72 8.26 -18.09
CA GLU A 170 -8.95 8.01 -19.52
C GLU A 170 -9.87 9.06 -20.13
N ILE A 171 -10.98 9.37 -19.44
CA ILE A 171 -11.95 10.36 -19.90
C ILE A 171 -11.33 11.76 -19.95
N MET A 172 -10.48 12.13 -18.99
CA MET A 172 -9.80 13.42 -18.94
C MET A 172 -8.76 13.55 -20.05
N ILE A 173 -7.97 12.51 -20.30
CA ILE A 173 -6.99 12.47 -21.40
C ILE A 173 -7.71 12.55 -22.76
N ARG A 174 -8.75 11.74 -22.98
CA ARG A 174 -9.55 11.75 -24.21
C ARG A 174 -10.20 13.12 -24.49
N LYS A 175 -10.54 13.87 -23.44
CA LYS A 175 -11.11 15.23 -23.53
C LYS A 175 -10.05 16.33 -23.61
N GLY A 176 -8.76 16.00 -23.65
CA GLY A 176 -7.65 16.97 -23.66
C GLY A 176 -7.51 17.78 -22.37
N LYS A 177 -8.09 17.29 -21.26
CA LYS A 177 -8.03 17.94 -19.94
C LYS A 177 -6.85 17.47 -19.09
N ALA A 178 -6.20 16.38 -19.48
CA ALA A 178 -4.99 15.84 -18.88
C ALA A 178 -4.05 15.39 -20.01
N ALA A 179 -2.74 15.51 -19.79
CA ALA A 179 -1.75 15.04 -20.74
C ALA A 179 -1.75 13.50 -20.82
N PRO A 180 -1.50 12.88 -21.98
CA PRO A 180 -1.33 11.45 -22.08
C PRO A 180 -0.02 10.99 -21.42
N VAL A 181 0.05 9.71 -21.07
CA VAL A 181 1.28 9.08 -20.56
C VAL A 181 2.27 8.84 -21.70
N ASP A 182 3.56 9.06 -21.43
CA ASP A 182 4.66 8.81 -22.34
C ASP A 182 5.41 7.51 -21.96
N GLU A 183 5.43 6.54 -22.86
CA GLU A 183 6.10 5.26 -22.67
C GLU A 183 7.63 5.40 -22.53
N GLN A 184 8.25 6.37 -23.22
CA GLN A 184 9.69 6.61 -23.12
C GLN A 184 10.05 7.16 -21.74
N GLN A 185 9.24 8.09 -21.23
CA GLN A 185 9.42 8.62 -19.89
C GLN A 185 9.18 7.55 -18.81
N LEU A 186 8.18 6.69 -18.99
CA LEU A 186 7.94 5.55 -18.10
C LEU A 186 9.16 4.62 -18.00
N ALA A 187 9.73 4.25 -19.15
CA ALA A 187 10.92 3.39 -19.19
C ALA A 187 12.11 4.06 -18.50
N LEU A 188 12.36 5.34 -18.77
CA LEU A 188 13.43 6.11 -18.12
C LEU A 188 13.24 6.18 -16.59
N HIS A 189 12.04 6.52 -16.13
CA HIS A 189 11.74 6.56 -14.70
C HIS A 189 11.92 5.20 -14.01
N PHE A 190 11.61 4.10 -14.70
CA PHE A 190 11.85 2.76 -14.17
C PHE A 190 13.35 2.45 -14.03
N GLU A 191 14.17 2.80 -15.02
CA GLU A 191 15.63 2.66 -14.96
C GLU A 191 16.25 3.50 -13.84
N MET A 192 15.78 4.75 -13.67
CA MET A 192 16.18 5.62 -12.57
C MET A 192 15.83 5.01 -11.22
N LEU A 193 14.61 4.49 -11.07
CA LEU A 193 14.16 3.83 -9.84
C LEU A 193 15.04 2.64 -9.49
N MET A 194 15.30 1.73 -10.43
CA MET A 194 16.14 0.56 -10.18
C MET A 194 17.54 0.97 -9.73
N THR A 195 18.15 1.94 -10.43
CA THR A 195 19.50 2.42 -10.14
C THR A 195 19.59 3.03 -8.74
N GLU A 196 18.67 3.95 -8.41
CA GLU A 196 18.68 4.65 -7.13
C GLU A 196 18.37 3.71 -5.95
N MET A 197 17.41 2.79 -6.12
CA MET A 197 17.09 1.79 -5.11
C MET A 197 18.30 0.90 -4.82
N GLN A 198 19.03 0.47 -5.85
CA GLN A 198 20.26 -0.31 -5.69
C GLN A 198 21.35 0.49 -4.94
N ILE A 199 21.57 1.76 -5.30
CA ILE A 199 22.54 2.65 -4.62
C ILE A 199 22.19 2.80 -3.14
N LYS A 200 20.90 2.87 -2.82
CA LYS A 200 20.37 3.01 -1.45
C LYS A 200 20.27 1.69 -0.69
N GLY A 201 20.64 0.57 -1.31
CA GLY A 201 20.69 -0.74 -0.68
C GLY A 201 19.35 -1.49 -0.61
N TYR A 202 18.35 -1.07 -1.38
CA TYR A 202 17.08 -1.78 -1.52
C TYR A 202 17.23 -2.95 -2.48
N LEU A 203 16.57 -4.06 -2.14
CA LEU A 203 16.45 -5.26 -2.95
C LEU A 203 15.19 -5.16 -3.80
N HIS A 204 15.34 -5.23 -5.13
CA HIS A 204 14.23 -5.39 -6.07
C HIS A 204 13.88 -6.87 -6.15
N TYR A 205 12.83 -7.32 -5.45
CA TYR A 205 12.56 -8.74 -5.24
C TYR A 205 11.36 -9.29 -6.03
N GLU A 206 10.55 -8.40 -6.60
CA GLU A 206 9.52 -8.69 -7.60
C GLU A 206 9.30 -7.42 -8.46
N ILE A 207 8.37 -7.43 -9.41
CA ILE A 207 8.20 -6.37 -10.42
C ILE A 207 8.11 -4.95 -9.81
N SER A 208 7.26 -4.73 -8.81
CA SER A 208 6.96 -3.39 -8.28
C SER A 208 7.61 -3.07 -6.94
N ASN A 209 8.13 -4.07 -6.21
CA ASN A 209 8.49 -3.91 -4.81
C ASN A 209 9.99 -3.95 -4.57
N TYR A 210 10.39 -3.01 -3.73
CA TYR A 210 11.74 -2.79 -3.28
C TYR A 210 11.74 -2.80 -1.75
N CYS A 211 12.70 -3.44 -1.12
CA CYS A 211 12.80 -3.42 0.34
C CYS A 211 14.23 -3.39 0.84
N LEU A 212 14.43 -2.86 2.04
CA LEU A 212 15.69 -3.07 2.75
C LEU A 212 15.88 -4.57 3.04
N PRO A 213 17.13 -5.04 3.22
CA PRO A 213 17.39 -6.44 3.54
C PRO A 213 16.59 -6.91 4.77
N GLY A 214 15.85 -8.01 4.62
CA GLY A 214 15.00 -8.57 5.68
C GLY A 214 13.62 -7.93 5.84
N GLN A 215 13.29 -6.91 5.04
CA GLN A 215 12.00 -6.19 5.09
C GLN A 215 11.04 -6.61 3.97
N PHE A 216 11.10 -7.87 3.54
CA PHE A 216 10.20 -8.40 2.52
C PHE A 216 8.76 -8.40 3.03
N ALA A 217 7.82 -7.96 2.18
CA ALA A 217 6.41 -8.13 2.47
C ALA A 217 6.04 -9.62 2.30
N ARG A 218 5.76 -10.32 3.40
CA ARG A 218 5.51 -11.77 3.37
C ARG A 218 4.32 -12.10 2.47
N HIS A 219 3.26 -11.30 2.52
CA HIS A 219 2.08 -11.52 1.69
C HIS A 219 2.40 -11.43 0.18
N ASN A 220 3.10 -10.38 -0.25
CA ASN A 220 3.47 -10.22 -1.66
C ASN A 220 4.47 -11.30 -2.10
N THR A 221 5.46 -11.64 -1.25
CA THR A 221 6.42 -12.71 -1.55
C THR A 221 5.71 -14.06 -1.75
N ALA A 222 4.74 -14.40 -0.89
CA ALA A 222 3.98 -15.65 -1.02
C ALA A 222 3.22 -15.70 -2.35
N TYR A 223 2.54 -14.60 -2.72
CA TYR A 223 1.82 -14.49 -3.99
C TYR A 223 2.74 -14.74 -5.19
N TRP A 224 3.91 -14.11 -5.23
CA TRP A 224 4.86 -14.24 -6.34
C TRP A 224 5.56 -15.60 -6.42
N LYS A 225 5.74 -16.27 -5.30
CA LYS A 225 6.30 -17.64 -5.25
C LYS A 225 5.25 -18.72 -5.50
N GLY A 226 3.97 -18.37 -5.58
CA GLY A 226 2.87 -19.33 -5.65
C GLY A 226 2.69 -20.13 -4.35
N GLU A 227 3.14 -19.59 -3.23
CA GLU A 227 2.95 -20.18 -1.91
C GLU A 227 1.49 -19.94 -1.45
N THR A 228 0.89 -20.94 -0.79
CA THR A 228 -0.54 -20.93 -0.37
C THR A 228 -0.70 -21.23 1.10
#